data_AF-A0A4C1V165-F1
#
_entry.id   AF-A0A4C1V165-F1
#
_cell.length_a   1.000
_cell.length_b   1.000
_cell.length_c   1.000
_cell.angle_alpha   90.00
_cell.angle_beta   90.00
_cell.angle_gamma   90.00
#
_symmetry.space_group_name_H-M   'P 1'
#
loop_
_entity.id
_entity.type
_entity.pdbx_description
1 polymer ?
#
loop_
_entity_poly.entity_id
_entity_poly.type
_entity_poly.pdbx_seq_one_letter_code
_entity_poly.pdbx_strand_id
1 'polypeptide(L)'
;MSRVLVLTKFYQSRLYGMIGRKSKMSLRNKRTLCASGRRFKALFDMAQNHPNPLIVSAATYEPPPAHHFLRRPRNVLSDPPDALTSEVEKLAEAKACN
;
A
#
# COMPACT_ATOMS: atom_id res chain seq x y z
N MET A 1 -16.08 6.26 14.45
CA MET A 1 -15.73 7.69 14.27
C MET A 1 -14.47 8.12 15.05
N SER A 2 -13.53 7.22 15.37
CA SER A 2 -12.41 7.57 16.28
C SER A 2 -11.03 7.20 15.78
N ARG A 3 -10.92 6.37 14.72
CA ARG A 3 -9.62 5.88 14.21
C ARG A 3 -9.16 6.61 12.95
N VAL A 4 -10.10 6.94 12.06
CA VAL A 4 -9.82 7.71 10.83
C VAL A 4 -9.27 9.09 11.18
N LEU A 5 -9.89 9.80 12.12
CA LEU A 5 -9.43 11.12 12.57
C LEU A 5 -8.05 11.09 13.21
N VAL A 6 -7.68 10.00 13.90
CA VAL A 6 -6.34 9.83 14.48
C VAL A 6 -5.30 9.64 13.38
N LEU A 7 -5.62 8.82 12.38
CA LEU A 7 -4.74 8.62 11.22
C LEU A 7 -4.59 9.93 10.42
N THR A 8 -5.69 10.63 10.12
CA THR A 8 -5.65 11.90 9.39
C THR A 8 -4.86 12.98 10.15
N LYS A 9 -5.01 13.06 11.48
CA LYS A 9 -4.20 13.95 12.34
C LYS A 9 -2.72 13.56 12.29
N PHE A 10 -2.39 12.28 12.41
CA PHE A 10 -1.01 11.79 12.33
C PHE A 10 -0.34 12.12 10.98
N TYR A 11 -1.03 11.86 9.87
CA TYR A 11 -0.53 12.20 8.53
C TYR A 11 -0.46 13.71 8.30
N GLN A 12 -1.43 14.49 8.80
CA GLN A 12 -1.35 15.97 8.75
C GLN A 12 -0.17 16.51 9.56
N SER A 13 0.06 16.02 10.78
CA SER A 13 1.19 16.46 11.62
C SER A 13 2.54 16.18 10.97
N ARG A 14 2.69 15.02 10.32
CA ARG A 14 3.93 14.65 9.60
C ARG A 14 4.15 15.53 8.36
N LEU A 15 3.09 15.78 7.60
CA LEU A 15 3.13 16.63 6.41
C LEU A 15 3.44 18.10 6.77
N TYR A 16 2.77 18.65 7.80
CA TYR A 16 2.96 20.03 8.25
C TYR A 16 4.37 20.25 8.82
N GLY A 17 4.93 19.25 9.54
CA GLY A 17 6.32 19.26 10.00
C GLY A 17 7.35 19.21 8.87
N MET A 18 7.08 18.44 7.81
CA MET A 18 7.94 18.38 6.61
C MET A 18 7.86 19.63 5.72
N ILE A 19 6.73 20.35 5.74
CA ILE A 19 6.49 21.60 5.01
C ILE A 19 7.00 22.83 5.80
N GLY A 20 7.40 22.65 7.06
CA GLY A 20 7.99 23.67 7.92
C GLY A 20 9.09 24.49 7.23
N ARG A 21 9.31 25.72 7.71
CA ARG A 21 10.15 26.77 7.08
C ARG A 21 11.63 26.38 6.83
N LYS A 22 12.07 25.18 7.22
CA LYS A 22 13.40 24.61 6.99
C LYS A 22 13.41 23.30 6.20
N SER A 23 12.39 23.04 5.37
CA SER A 23 12.35 21.88 4.48
C SER A 23 13.52 21.93 3.50
N LYS A 24 14.46 20.97 3.57
CA LYS A 24 15.59 20.81 2.61
C LYS A 24 15.14 20.28 1.23
N MET A 25 13.88 20.51 0.91
CA MET A 25 13.21 20.02 -0.29
C MET A 25 13.12 21.17 -1.29
N SER A 26 13.43 20.89 -2.56
CA SER A 26 13.41 21.94 -3.59
C SER A 26 12.04 22.64 -3.64
N LEU A 27 12.04 23.94 -3.95
CA LEU A 27 10.81 24.74 -4.04
C LEU A 27 9.79 24.12 -5.01
N ARG A 28 10.26 23.45 -6.07
CA ARG A 28 9.43 22.69 -7.01
C ARG A 28 8.74 21.52 -6.33
N ASN A 29 9.47 20.70 -5.57
CA ASN A 29 8.90 19.55 -4.86
C ASN A 29 7.95 19.99 -3.72
N LYS A 30 8.23 21.12 -3.06
CA LYS A 30 7.31 21.73 -2.09
C LYS A 30 6.00 22.19 -2.72
N ARG A 31 6.05 22.83 -3.90
CA ARG A 31 4.86 23.28 -4.64
C ARG A 31 4.03 22.10 -5.16
N THR A 32 4.66 21.05 -5.67
CA THR A 32 3.95 19.84 -6.13
C THR A 32 3.31 19.08 -4.98
N LEU A 33 3.94 19.02 -3.80
CA LEU A 33 3.37 18.41 -2.60
C LEU A 33 2.17 19.22 -2.06
N CYS A 34 2.28 20.55 -1.96
CA CYS A 34 1.16 21.40 -1.54
C CYS A 34 0.03 21.42 -2.58
N ALA A 35 0.35 21.37 -3.87
CA ALA A 35 -0.65 21.31 -4.93
C ALA A 35 -1.35 19.95 -4.99
N SER A 36 -0.62 18.84 -4.84
CA SER A 36 -1.19 17.50 -4.74
C SER A 36 -2.04 17.35 -3.48
N GLY A 37 -1.58 17.85 -2.33
CA GLY A 37 -2.37 17.87 -1.09
C GLY A 37 -3.65 18.73 -1.18
N ARG A 38 -3.59 19.92 -1.79
CA ARG A 38 -4.78 20.75 -2.02
C ARG A 38 -5.77 20.11 -2.99
N ARG A 39 -5.29 19.52 -4.08
CA ARG A 39 -6.14 18.77 -5.02
C ARG A 39 -6.78 17.55 -4.36
N PHE A 40 -6.04 16.84 -3.51
CA PHE A 40 -6.56 15.69 -2.77
C PHE A 40 -7.70 16.07 -1.81
N LYS A 41 -7.57 17.21 -1.10
CA LYS A 41 -8.64 17.73 -0.23
C LYS A 41 -9.92 18.03 -1.01
N ALA A 42 -9.80 18.69 -2.16
CA ALA A 42 -10.95 19.04 -3.00
C ALA A 42 -11.68 17.80 -3.57
N LEU A 43 -10.93 16.76 -3.96
CA LEU A 43 -11.52 15.50 -4.44
C LEU A 43 -12.29 14.77 -3.34
N PHE A 44 -11.78 14.78 -2.11
CA PHE A 44 -12.46 14.18 -0.97
C PHE A 44 -13.75 14.92 -0.61
N ASP A 45 -13.69 16.26 -0.59
CA ASP A 45 -14.87 17.10 -0.31
C ASP A 45 -15.95 16.95 -1.40
N MET A 46 -15.57 16.71 -2.66
CA MET A 46 -16.50 16.40 -3.74
C MET A 46 -17.17 15.03 -3.58
N ALA A 47 -16.40 14.01 -3.18
CA ALA A 47 -16.92 12.66 -2.95
C ALA A 47 -17.92 12.61 -1.78
N GLN A 48 -17.70 13.41 -0.72
CA GLN A 48 -18.60 13.50 0.44
C GLN A 48 -19.94 14.18 0.11
N ASN A 49 -19.96 15.10 -0.85
CA ASN A 49 -21.17 15.81 -1.27
C ASN A 49 -21.81 15.21 -2.54
N HIS A 50 -21.38 14.03 -2.97
CA HIS A 50 -21.84 13.45 -4.23
C HIS A 50 -23.29 12.95 -4.10
N PRO A 51 -24.16 13.16 -5.10
CA PRO A 51 -25.54 12.62 -5.08
C PRO A 51 -25.61 11.08 -5.12
N ASN A 52 -24.47 10.39 -5.29
CA ASN A 52 -24.41 8.94 -5.40
C ASN A 52 -23.95 8.37 -4.05
N PRO A 53 -24.81 7.62 -3.33
CA PRO A 53 -24.48 7.10 -2.01
C PRO A 53 -23.30 6.12 -2.03
N LEU A 54 -23.01 5.45 -3.15
CA LEU A 54 -21.86 4.56 -3.27
C LEU A 54 -20.53 5.31 -3.17
N ILE A 55 -20.47 6.51 -3.77
CA ILE A 55 -19.28 7.37 -3.75
C ILE A 55 -19.08 7.96 -2.35
N VAL A 56 -20.17 8.41 -1.72
CA VAL A 56 -20.16 8.88 -0.33
C VAL A 56 -19.69 7.77 0.61
N SER A 57 -20.21 6.55 0.44
CA SER A 57 -19.85 5.38 1.25
C SER A 57 -18.35 5.05 1.14
N ALA A 58 -17.80 5.10 -0.07
CA ALA A 58 -16.37 4.90 -0.30
C ALA A 58 -15.51 6.00 0.35
N ALA A 59 -15.97 7.25 0.36
CA ALA A 59 -15.28 8.35 1.03
C ALA A 59 -15.32 8.23 2.57
N THR A 60 -16.36 7.60 3.11
CA THR A 60 -16.53 7.36 4.56
C THR A 60 -16.03 5.99 5.04
N TYR A 61 -15.47 5.18 4.14
CA TYR A 61 -15.04 3.83 4.48
C TYR A 61 -13.95 3.83 5.56
N GLU A 62 -14.19 3.14 6.67
CA GLU A 62 -13.17 2.87 7.67
C GLU A 62 -12.45 1.58 7.28
N PRO A 63 -11.15 1.63 6.92
CA PRO A 63 -10.41 0.43 6.59
C PRO A 63 -10.38 -0.51 7.80
N PRO A 64 -10.46 -1.83 7.59
CA PRO A 64 -10.34 -2.81 8.65
C PRO A 64 -9.06 -2.53 9.45
N PRO A 65 -9.06 -2.77 10.77
CA PRO A 65 -7.84 -2.71 11.57
C PRO A 65 -6.74 -3.49 10.85
N ALA A 66 -5.52 -2.94 10.83
CA ALA A 66 -4.38 -3.63 10.25
C ALA A 66 -4.16 -4.96 10.97
N HIS A 67 -4.83 -6.01 10.50
CA HIS A 67 -4.43 -7.37 10.77
C HIS A 67 -3.08 -7.47 10.10
N HIS A 68 -2.02 -7.74 10.86
CA HIS A 68 -0.69 -7.95 10.30
C HIS A 68 -0.86 -8.90 9.13
N PHE A 69 -0.74 -8.38 7.90
CA PHE A 69 -0.76 -9.20 6.71
C PHE A 69 0.49 -10.05 6.87
N LEU A 70 0.31 -11.28 7.35
CA LEU A 70 1.34 -12.28 7.35
C LEU A 70 1.68 -12.44 5.87
N ARG A 71 2.73 -11.73 5.45
CA ARG A 71 3.28 -11.83 4.12
C ARG A 71 3.53 -13.32 3.94
N ARG A 72 2.74 -13.96 3.07
CA ARG A 72 2.78 -15.40 2.87
C ARG A 72 4.25 -15.75 2.64
N PRO A 73 4.91 -16.49 3.54
CA PRO A 73 6.30 -16.87 3.31
C PRO A 73 6.32 -17.59 1.96
N ARG A 74 7.24 -17.19 1.08
CA ARG A 74 7.48 -17.94 -0.15
C ARG A 74 7.82 -19.35 0.28
N ASN A 75 7.01 -20.30 -0.18
CA ASN A 75 7.23 -21.72 0.02
C ASN A 75 8.62 -22.07 -0.56
N VAL A 76 9.63 -22.14 0.31
CA VAL A 76 10.77 -23.01 0.04
C VAL A 76 10.20 -24.41 0.18
N LEU A 77 10.20 -25.17 -0.92
CA LEU A 77 9.77 -26.57 -0.93
C LEU A 77 10.73 -27.34 -0.02
N SER A 78 10.36 -27.48 1.25
CA SER A 78 11.07 -28.30 2.24
C SER A 78 10.55 -29.74 2.26
N ASP A 79 9.60 -30.05 1.38
CA ASP A 79 9.08 -31.40 1.24
C ASP A 79 10.13 -32.29 0.57
N PRO A 80 10.41 -33.49 1.12
CA PRO A 80 11.30 -34.45 0.49
C PRO A 80 10.76 -34.80 -0.91
N PRO A 81 11.65 -35.12 -1.87
CA PRO A 81 11.24 -35.40 -3.24
C PRO A 81 10.29 -36.59 -3.26
N ASP A 82 9.06 -36.33 -3.70
CA ASP A 82 8.06 -37.37 -3.96
C ASP A 82 8.50 -38.24 -5.14
N ALA A 83 7.96 -39.46 -5.26
CA ALA A 83 8.38 -40.45 -6.24
C ALA A 83 8.30 -39.94 -7.70
N LEU A 84 7.40 -38.99 -7.98
CA LEU A 84 7.30 -38.33 -9.28
C LEU A 84 8.39 -37.29 -9.52
N THR A 85 8.84 -36.61 -8.46
CA THR A 85 9.89 -35.58 -8.53
C THR A 85 11.27 -36.23 -8.72
N SER A 86 11.51 -37.38 -8.08
CA SER A 86 12.77 -38.13 -8.24
C SER A 86 12.98 -38.62 -9.68
N GLU A 87 11.91 -38.95 -10.39
CA GLU A 87 12.02 -39.39 -11.79
C GLU A 87 12.26 -38.21 -12.74
N VAL A 88 11.68 -37.03 -12.45
CA VAL A 88 11.94 -35.80 -13.22
C VAL A 88 13.38 -35.31 -13.02
N GLU A 89 13.93 -35.45 -11.81
CA GLU A 89 15.32 -35.10 -11.50
C GLU A 89 16.30 -36.05 -12.21
N LYS A 90 16.07 -37.38 -12.14
CA LYS A 90 16.86 -38.37 -12.91
C LYS A 90 16.80 -38.13 -14.41
N LEU A 91 15.64 -37.74 -14.94
CA LEU A 91 15.47 -37.41 -16.35
C LEU A 91 16.26 -36.15 -16.73
N ALA A 92 16.30 -35.14 -15.85
CA ALA A 92 17.10 -33.94 -16.06
C ALA A 92 18.61 -34.24 -16.02
N GLU A 93 19.06 -35.11 -15.12
CA GLU A 93 20.45 -35.57 -15.04
C GLU A 93 20.86 -36.38 -16.29
N ALA A 94 20.00 -37.27 -16.77
CA ALA A 94 20.25 -38.04 -17.99
C ALA A 94 20.29 -37.18 -19.27
N LYS A 95 19.58 -36.03 -19.26
CA LYS A 95 19.60 -35.05 -20.35
C LYS A 95 20.86 -34.17 -20.35
N ALA A 96 21.53 -34.01 -19.21
CA ALA A 96 22.75 -33.20 -19.10
C ALA A 96 24.02 -33.94 -19.57
N CYS A 97 23.95 -35.26 -19.76
CA CYS A 97 25.05 -36.10 -20.22
C CYS A 97 25.01 -36.41 -21.74
N ASN A 98 24.13 -35.73 -22.52
CA ASN A 98 24.11 -35.77 -23.98
C ASN A 98 24.53 -34.43 -24.58
#